data_AF-A0A2E9F872-F1
#
_entry.id   AF-A0A2E9F872-F1
#
_cell.length_a   1.000
_cell.length_b   1.000
_cell.length_c   1.000
_cell.angle_alpha   90.00
_cell.angle_beta   90.00
_cell.angle_gamma   90.00
#
_symmetry.space_group_name_H-M   'P 1'
#
loop_
_entity.id
_entity.type
_entity.pdbx_description
1 polymer ?
#
loop_
_entity_poly.entity_id
_entity_poly.type
_entity_poly.pdbx_seq_one_letter_code
_entity_poly.pdbx_strand_id
1 'polypeptide(L)'
;ENYYANSPVKNPENKNPSNFLGRVLRGGSWKKPPLKVRSTMRYTLLPSLSDDTIGFRCAMTANQQTSHNDLPWDLNKDGVVDILDLVIVSIHFERVNAPSGDVNKDGIVDILDLVAVANHFGDQIN
;
A
#
# COMPACT_ATOMS: atom_id res chain seq x y z
N GLU A 1 8.10 -0.19 -33.16
CA GLU A 1 8.47 0.57 -31.94
C GLU A 1 7.28 1.21 -31.20
N ASN A 2 6.13 1.49 -31.83
CA ASN A 2 5.01 2.18 -31.17
C ASN A 2 3.97 1.27 -30.47
N TYR A 3 4.33 0.05 -30.09
CA TYR A 3 3.37 -0.94 -29.58
C TYR A 3 2.78 -0.53 -28.21
N TYR A 4 3.64 -0.10 -27.27
CA TYR A 4 3.18 0.29 -25.93
C TYR A 4 2.38 1.61 -25.92
N ALA A 5 2.69 2.54 -26.83
CA ALA A 5 1.92 3.78 -26.97
C ALA A 5 0.50 3.57 -27.51
N ASN A 6 0.28 2.49 -28.28
CA ASN A 6 -1.02 2.15 -28.88
C ASN A 6 -1.57 0.82 -28.33
N SER A 7 -1.11 0.38 -27.15
CA SER A 7 -1.50 -0.94 -26.65
C SER A 7 -2.99 -0.96 -26.34
N PRO A 8 -3.72 -2.03 -26.71
CA PRO A 8 -5.12 -2.16 -26.36
C PRO A 8 -5.35 -2.06 -24.85
N VAL A 9 -6.46 -1.42 -24.45
CA VAL A 9 -6.87 -1.33 -23.03
C VAL A 9 -7.13 -2.72 -22.44
N LYS A 10 -7.56 -3.66 -23.27
CA LYS A 10 -7.81 -5.05 -22.87
C LYS A 10 -6.59 -5.92 -23.14
N ASN A 11 -6.21 -6.72 -22.15
CA ASN A 11 -5.18 -7.74 -22.30
C ASN A 11 -5.55 -8.73 -23.43
N PRO A 12 -4.58 -9.20 -24.22
CA PRO A 12 -4.84 -10.20 -25.24
C PRO A 12 -5.29 -11.51 -24.59
N GLU A 13 -6.36 -12.10 -25.13
CA GLU A 13 -6.89 -13.38 -24.69
C GLU A 13 -6.36 -14.53 -25.54
N ASN A 14 -6.13 -15.70 -24.92
CA ASN A 14 -5.81 -16.91 -25.67
C ASN A 14 -7.07 -17.40 -26.40
N LYS A 15 -7.14 -17.18 -27.72
CA LYS A 15 -8.28 -17.60 -28.57
C LYS A 15 -8.35 -19.10 -28.82
N ASN A 16 -7.32 -19.88 -28.45
CA ASN A 16 -7.26 -21.34 -28.61
C ASN A 16 -7.02 -22.06 -27.27
N PRO A 17 -7.97 -22.02 -26.33
CA PRO A 17 -7.80 -22.59 -24.99
C PRO A 17 -7.66 -24.13 -24.98
N SER A 18 -8.16 -24.81 -26.01
CA SER A 18 -8.15 -26.27 -26.14
C SER A 18 -6.75 -26.89 -26.33
N ASN A 19 -5.77 -26.13 -26.81
CA ASN A 19 -4.41 -26.64 -27.07
C ASN A 19 -3.43 -26.40 -25.93
N PHE A 20 -3.77 -25.52 -24.98
CA PHE A 20 -2.89 -25.19 -23.86
C PHE A 20 -3.70 -24.61 -22.70
N LEU A 21 -3.92 -25.45 -21.68
CA LEU A 21 -4.71 -25.09 -20.50
C LEU A 21 -3.88 -24.37 -19.43
N GLY A 22 -2.59 -24.14 -19.64
CA GLY A 22 -1.70 -23.63 -18.59
C GLY A 22 -1.63 -22.10 -18.47
N ARG A 23 -1.40 -21.61 -17.26
CA ARG A 23 -0.92 -20.24 -16.99
C ARG A 23 0.60 -20.21 -16.91
N VAL A 24 1.20 -19.09 -17.29
CA VAL A 24 2.65 -18.87 -17.16
C VAL A 24 2.95 -18.23 -15.80
N LEU A 25 3.69 -18.94 -14.96
CA LEU A 25 4.33 -18.36 -13.78
C LEU A 25 5.70 -17.80 -14.17
N ARG A 26 6.03 -16.60 -13.67
CA ARG A 26 7.36 -16.01 -13.79
C ARG A 26 8.06 -15.98 -12.43
N GLY A 27 9.36 -16.24 -12.42
CA GLY A 27 10.14 -16.28 -11.18
C GLY A 27 9.91 -17.55 -10.36
N GLY A 28 10.35 -17.50 -9.10
CA GLY A 28 10.23 -18.59 -8.12
C GLY A 28 10.12 -18.02 -6.72
N SER A 29 9.96 -18.88 -5.72
CA SER A 29 9.88 -18.46 -4.32
C SER A 29 11.20 -18.60 -3.59
N TRP A 30 11.25 -18.04 -2.38
CA TRP A 30 12.34 -18.21 -1.42
C TRP A 30 12.76 -19.66 -1.17
N LYS A 31 11.87 -20.64 -1.41
CA LYS A 31 12.13 -22.08 -1.22
C LYS A 31 12.76 -22.75 -2.44
N LYS A 32 12.94 -22.03 -3.56
CA LYS A 32 13.50 -22.58 -4.80
C LYS A 32 14.99 -22.25 -4.95
N PRO A 33 15.77 -23.05 -5.70
CA PRO A 33 17.17 -22.75 -5.97
C PRO A 33 17.37 -21.39 -6.68
N PRO A 34 18.56 -20.76 -6.56
CA PRO A 34 18.86 -19.43 -7.13
C PRO A 34 18.53 -19.29 -8.63
N LEU A 35 18.69 -20.35 -9.41
CA LEU A 35 18.35 -20.33 -10.83
C LEU A 35 16.85 -20.09 -11.08
N LYS A 36 15.99 -20.64 -10.21
CA LYS A 36 14.52 -20.63 -10.36
C LYS A 36 13.87 -19.35 -9.83
N VAL A 37 14.55 -18.54 -9.02
CA VAL A 37 14.02 -17.26 -8.50
C VAL A 37 14.19 -16.08 -9.47
N ARG A 38 14.88 -16.28 -10.60
CA ARG A 38 15.11 -15.24 -11.61
C ARG A 38 13.81 -14.87 -12.33
N SER A 39 13.56 -13.58 -12.54
CA SER A 39 12.40 -13.08 -13.29
C SER A 39 12.31 -13.60 -14.74
N THR A 40 13.44 -14.04 -15.30
CA THR A 40 13.55 -14.66 -16.62
C THR A 40 13.05 -16.10 -16.67
N MET A 41 12.96 -16.81 -15.54
CA MET A 41 12.44 -18.17 -15.51
C MET A 41 10.93 -18.21 -15.65
N ARG A 42 10.44 -19.18 -16.43
CA ARG A 42 9.02 -19.36 -16.75
C ARG A 42 8.62 -20.81 -16.54
N TYR A 43 7.49 -21.04 -15.89
CA TYR A 43 6.89 -22.35 -15.67
C TYR A 43 5.45 -22.36 -16.14
N THR A 44 5.02 -23.47 -16.72
CA THR A 44 3.60 -23.73 -17.02
C THR A 44 2.95 -24.37 -15.80
N LEU A 45 1.83 -23.81 -15.35
CA LEU A 45 1.01 -24.37 -14.27
C LEU A 45 -0.44 -24.48 -14.70
N LEU A 46 -1.18 -25.41 -14.12
CA LEU A 46 -2.63 -25.45 -14.30
C LEU A 46 -3.28 -24.21 -13.65
N PRO A 47 -4.37 -23.66 -14.23
CA PRO A 47 -5.02 -22.46 -13.70
C PRO A 47 -5.60 -22.71 -12.31
N SER A 48 -6.03 -23.93 -12.03
CA SER A 48 -6.57 -24.38 -10.75
C SER A 48 -5.51 -24.63 -9.67
N LEU A 49 -4.22 -24.68 -10.02
CA LEU A 49 -3.16 -24.99 -9.06
C LEU A 49 -2.71 -23.72 -8.33
N SER A 50 -3.08 -23.63 -7.05
CA SER A 50 -2.57 -22.65 -6.09
C SER A 50 -1.57 -23.31 -5.14
N ASP A 51 -0.56 -22.55 -4.71
CA ASP A 51 0.47 -22.99 -3.77
C ASP A 51 1.05 -21.73 -3.09
N ASP A 52 1.49 -21.87 -1.84
CA ASP A 52 2.04 -20.77 -1.04
C ASP A 52 3.39 -20.24 -1.58
N THR A 53 3.96 -20.88 -2.60
CA THR A 53 5.15 -20.40 -3.33
C THR A 53 4.81 -19.67 -4.63
N ILE A 54 3.53 -19.55 -4.99
CA ILE A 54 3.07 -18.93 -6.24
C ILE A 54 2.46 -17.55 -5.96
N GLY A 55 2.92 -16.52 -6.68
CA GLY A 55 2.41 -15.15 -6.63
C GLY A 55 3.33 -14.18 -5.90
N PHE A 56 2.94 -12.91 -5.84
CA PHE A 56 3.63 -11.88 -5.08
C PHE A 56 2.97 -11.76 -3.70
N ARG A 57 3.78 -11.74 -2.64
CA ARG A 57 3.32 -11.35 -1.31
C ARG A 57 3.87 -9.96 -1.02
N CYS A 58 2.98 -9.02 -0.74
CA CYS A 58 3.38 -7.79 -0.08
C CYS A 58 3.75 -8.17 1.36
N ALA A 59 4.99 -7.95 1.76
CA ALA A 59 5.37 -8.04 3.16
C ALA A 59 4.96 -6.74 3.84
N MET A 60 4.11 -6.82 4.84
CA MET A 60 3.83 -5.69 5.73
C MET A 60 4.89 -5.68 6.82
N THR A 61 5.42 -4.51 7.16
CA THR A 61 6.27 -4.35 8.34
C THR A 61 5.47 -4.81 9.56
N ALA A 62 6.08 -5.62 10.43
CA ALA A 62 5.44 -6.00 11.68
C ALA A 62 5.24 -4.74 12.52
N ASN A 63 4.00 -4.37 12.81
CA ASN A 63 3.71 -3.28 13.74
C ASN A 63 4.31 -3.67 15.09
N GLN A 64 5.36 -2.96 15.51
CA GLN A 64 5.77 -3.04 16.90
C GLN A 64 4.66 -2.40 17.72
N GLN A 65 4.04 -3.16 18.63
CA GLN A 65 3.17 -2.58 19.65
C GLN A 65 4.05 -1.80 20.63
N THR A 66 4.40 -0.57 20.29
CA THR A 66 4.89 0.40 21.25
C THR A 66 3.71 0.81 22.12
N SER A 67 3.91 0.79 23.44
CA SER A 67 2.96 1.35 24.40
C SER A 67 2.81 2.83 24.08
N HIS A 68 1.69 3.15 23.45
CA HIS A 68 1.39 4.41 22.80
C HIS A 68 1.38 5.54 23.85
N ASN A 69 2.46 6.31 23.90
CA ASN A 69 2.38 7.67 24.39
C ASN A 69 1.77 8.47 23.24
N ASP A 70 0.44 8.40 23.07
CA ASP A 70 -0.27 9.06 21.97
C ASP A 70 0.14 10.54 21.92
N LEU A 71 0.94 10.92 20.92
CA LEU A 71 1.10 12.31 20.54
C LEU A 71 -0.26 12.73 19.97
N PRO A 72 -0.96 13.73 20.54
CA PRO A 72 -2.29 14.11 20.05
C PRO A 72 -2.32 14.53 18.57
N TRP A 73 -1.15 14.88 18.04
CA TRP A 73 -0.91 15.35 16.68
C TRP A 73 -0.49 14.22 15.71
N ASP A 74 -0.21 13.02 16.22
CA ASP A 74 -0.01 11.79 15.44
C ASP A 74 -1.39 11.13 15.22
N LEU A 75 -2.01 11.51 14.10
CA LEU A 75 -3.37 11.12 13.75
C LEU A 75 -3.42 9.72 13.13
N ASN A 76 -2.32 9.29 12.50
CA ASN A 76 -2.24 7.97 11.87
C ASN A 76 -1.75 6.87 12.84
N LYS A 77 -1.23 7.27 14.01
CA LYS A 77 -0.73 6.44 15.11
C LYS A 77 0.53 5.64 14.80
N ASP A 78 1.38 6.13 13.90
CA ASP A 78 2.64 5.49 13.52
C ASP A 78 3.82 5.86 14.42
N GLY A 79 3.62 6.78 15.38
CA GLY A 79 4.61 7.20 16.36
C GLY A 79 5.47 8.39 15.94
N VAL A 80 5.20 8.99 14.77
CA VAL A 80 5.88 10.18 14.27
C VAL A 80 4.84 11.19 13.78
N VAL A 81 5.02 12.47 14.12
CA VAL A 81 4.19 13.54 13.55
C VAL A 81 4.80 14.01 12.24
N ASP A 82 4.18 13.68 11.10
CA ASP A 82 4.71 14.01 9.78
C ASP A 82 3.64 14.50 8.77
N ILE A 83 3.97 14.46 7.48
CA ILE A 83 3.07 14.91 6.42
C ILE A 83 1.80 14.07 6.31
N LEU A 84 1.83 12.82 6.74
CA LEU A 84 0.68 11.93 6.72
C LEU A 84 -0.39 12.38 7.73
N ASP A 85 0.00 12.97 8.86
CA ASP A 85 -0.94 13.56 9.81
C ASP A 85 -1.62 14.81 9.24
N LEU A 86 -0.84 15.66 8.57
CA LEU A 86 -1.41 16.81 7.85
C LEU A 86 -2.41 16.38 6.76
N VAL A 87 -2.14 15.26 6.08
CA VAL A 87 -3.09 14.70 5.09
C VAL A 87 -4.40 14.28 5.77
N ILE A 88 -4.37 13.72 6.98
CA ILE A 88 -5.59 13.31 7.70
C ILE A 88 -6.48 14.52 8.02
N VAL A 89 -5.89 15.65 8.44
CA VAL A 89 -6.62 16.91 8.61
C VAL A 89 -7.23 17.36 7.28
N SER A 90 -6.45 17.36 6.19
CA SER A 90 -6.90 17.84 4.88
C SER A 90 -8.09 17.06 4.31
N ILE A 91 -8.22 15.76 4.62
CA ILE A 91 -9.36 14.92 4.20
C ILE A 91 -10.68 15.42 4.80
N HIS A 92 -10.60 16.11 5.93
CA HIS A 92 -11.73 16.63 6.68
C HIS A 92 -11.87 18.15 6.60
N PHE A 93 -11.07 18.85 5.79
CA PHE A 93 -11.07 20.30 5.70
C PHE A 93 -12.47 20.88 5.43
N GLU A 94 -12.81 21.97 6.13
CA GLU A 94 -14.12 22.65 6.14
C GLU A 94 -15.29 21.80 6.68
N ARG A 95 -15.03 20.63 7.30
CA ARG A 95 -16.09 19.84 7.95
C ARG A 95 -16.31 20.27 9.39
N VAL A 96 -17.56 20.26 9.80
CA VAL A 96 -18.00 20.39 11.20
C VAL A 96 -18.16 19.01 11.84
N ASN A 97 -17.90 18.91 13.14
CA ASN A 97 -18.01 17.66 13.90
C ASN A 97 -17.25 16.49 13.25
N ALA A 98 -16.00 16.75 12.83
CA ALA A 98 -15.12 15.74 12.25
C ALA A 98 -13.90 15.51 13.17
N PRO A 99 -14.04 14.73 14.27
CA PRO A 99 -13.00 14.57 15.29
C PRO A 99 -11.66 14.06 14.76
N SER A 100 -11.67 13.38 13.61
CA SER A 100 -10.46 12.85 12.98
C SER A 100 -9.57 13.93 12.37
N GLY A 101 -10.10 15.11 12.05
CA GLY A 101 -9.34 16.26 11.54
C GLY A 101 -9.40 17.50 12.41
N ASP A 102 -10.31 17.54 13.40
CA ASP A 102 -10.47 18.61 14.38
C ASP A 102 -9.50 18.36 15.55
N VAL A 103 -8.25 18.75 15.32
CA VAL A 103 -7.13 18.50 16.21
C VAL A 103 -7.19 19.44 17.42
N ASN A 104 -7.66 20.68 17.21
CA ASN A 104 -7.76 21.69 18.26
C ASN A 104 -9.08 21.57 19.08
N LYS A 105 -10.05 20.77 18.62
CA LYS A 105 -11.37 20.48 19.24
C LYS A 105 -12.30 21.69 19.31
N ASP A 106 -12.25 22.58 18.34
CA ASP A 106 -13.14 23.74 18.25
C ASP A 106 -14.45 23.45 17.50
N GLY A 107 -14.57 22.27 16.88
CA GLY A 107 -15.76 21.78 16.21
C GLY A 107 -15.78 22.02 14.70
N ILE A 108 -14.77 22.70 14.13
CA ILE A 108 -14.61 22.95 12.69
C ILE A 108 -13.19 22.53 12.30
N VAL A 109 -13.07 21.78 11.21
CA VAL A 109 -11.74 21.49 10.66
C VAL A 109 -11.31 22.61 9.73
N ASP A 110 -10.30 23.39 10.11
CA ASP A 110 -9.80 24.50 9.31
C ASP A 110 -8.26 24.60 9.29
N ILE A 111 -7.73 25.76 8.90
CA ILE A 111 -6.29 25.99 8.82
C ILE A 111 -5.62 25.93 10.20
N LEU A 112 -6.35 26.19 11.29
CA LEU A 112 -5.84 26.13 12.65
C LEU A 112 -5.52 24.69 13.06
N ASP A 113 -6.24 23.69 12.56
CA ASP A 113 -5.91 22.27 12.76
C ASP A 113 -4.63 21.86 12.03
N LEU A 114 -4.46 22.35 10.79
CA LEU A 114 -3.22 22.15 10.05
C LEU A 114 -2.03 22.79 10.76
N VAL A 115 -2.21 23.99 11.30
CA VAL A 115 -1.18 24.68 12.10
C VAL A 115 -0.90 23.94 13.41
N ALA A 116 -1.93 23.40 14.05
CA ALA A 116 -1.80 22.62 15.29
C ALA A 116 -0.89 21.39 15.08
N VAL A 117 -1.08 20.63 14.00
CA VAL A 117 -0.19 19.53 13.61
C VAL A 117 1.20 20.04 13.23
N ALA A 118 1.28 21.09 12.40
CA ALA A 118 2.56 21.62 11.92
C ALA A 118 3.49 22.13 13.04
N ASN A 119 2.93 22.62 14.15
CA ASN A 119 3.71 23.04 15.32
C ASN A 119 4.45 21.89 16.01
N HIS A 120 4.02 20.65 15.77
CA HIS A 120 4.59 19.42 16.32
C HIS A 120 5.30 18.57 15.27
N PHE A 121 5.55 19.11 14.06
CA PHE A 121 6.14 18.35 12.97
C PHE A 121 7.54 17.82 13.33
N GLY A 122 7.71 16.50 13.23
CA GLY A 122 8.93 15.79 13.58
C GLY A 122 9.00 15.27 15.03
N ASP A 123 7.99 15.55 15.86
CA ASP A 123 7.85 14.89 17.16
C ASP A 123 7.69 13.38 16.96
N GLN A 124 8.32 12.59 17.83
CA GLN A 124 8.27 11.14 17.74
C GLN A 124 8.31 10.48 19.12
N ILE A 125 7.67 9.33 19.23
CA ILE A 125 7.73 8.49 20.43
C ILE A 125 9.05 7.70 20.40
N ASN A 126 9.93 7.95 21.38
CA ASN A 126 11.19 7.20 21.56
C ASN A 126 10.97 5.78 22.09
#